data_AF-A0A259DDP1-F1
#
_entry.id   AF-A0A259DDP1-F1
#
_cell.length_a   1.000
_cell.length_b   1.000
_cell.length_c   1.000
_cell.angle_alpha   90.00
_cell.angle_beta   90.00
_cell.angle_gamma   90.00
#
_symmetry.space_group_name_H-M   'P 1'
#
loop_
_entity.id
_entity.type
_entity.pdbx_description
1 polymer ?
#
loop_
_entity_poly.entity_id
_entity_poly.type
_entity_poly.pdbx_seq_one_letter_code
_entity_poly.pdbx_strand_id
1 'polypeptide(L)'
;MDGRAASLTITDKIPYFLDAGIAPIVLSAITGLKDDRFPHKQFLAWGPSAFRFDFRHWIANQYGRGFIYKILTRTVSILLAPFIAVEKLILGYSSQWSWAIPAFIRGYLLIRQGKVDVIYSIGSAWSAHLAGIWLKKATGLPLISEVHDPLVIRKNPNDQGFALPKNRDARFRHYLESQLCKYSDYVWWFTDGALHYAKVRNPNLNTPGNAQGFVVMPGANPPGSILENSIHEYGEHLNLCHFGSLANDRSLSIILRAAKTLFEKYPDARQCLRIHAYGAPLDSLSLAAVSNFQFSDVLLAHGRLERDPISGKSGREQVAQEMQQADALILLHGNDEWCAEYIPSKFYDYLWSGRPIWGITHRNPQLDKMLLDRGSYLSADGDEQGIALALERIWLDWQAKQLIKPVWDPIGVDQAVSSILSHIAYKKAPS
;
A
#
# COMPACT_ATOMS: atom_id res chain seq x y z
N MET A 1 1.61 13.69 -5.03
CA MET A 1 1.45 12.25 -5.35
C MET A 1 -0.02 11.85 -5.25
N ASP A 2 -0.93 12.68 -5.78
CA ASP A 2 -2.33 12.28 -5.92
C ASP A 2 -2.44 11.22 -7.01
N GLY A 3 -3.18 10.15 -6.74
CA GLY A 3 -3.44 9.06 -7.69
C GLY A 3 -2.39 7.94 -7.75
N ARG A 4 -1.46 7.86 -6.79
CA ARG A 4 -0.74 6.60 -6.50
C ARG A 4 -1.51 5.87 -5.41
N ALA A 5 -1.46 4.53 -5.39
CA ALA A 5 -2.09 3.66 -4.39
C ALA A 5 -1.47 3.80 -2.97
N ALA A 6 -1.26 5.04 -2.53
CA ALA A 6 -0.89 5.44 -1.19
C ALA A 6 -2.16 5.71 -0.36
N SER A 7 -3.20 4.90 -0.54
CA SER A 7 -4.50 4.98 0.18
C SER A 7 -4.40 4.61 1.67
N LEU A 8 -3.19 4.53 2.21
CA LEU A 8 -2.90 4.14 3.59
C LEU A 8 -1.92 5.15 4.19
N THR A 9 -2.24 6.45 4.12
CA THR A 9 -1.38 7.50 4.68
C THR A 9 -1.99 8.07 5.94
N ILE A 10 -1.13 8.62 6.81
CA ILE A 10 -1.55 9.39 7.98
C ILE A 10 -2.59 10.46 7.62
N THR A 11 -2.51 11.02 6.41
CA THR A 11 -3.41 12.06 5.89
C THR A 11 -4.87 11.66 5.96
N ASP A 12 -5.21 10.41 5.66
CA ASP A 12 -6.59 9.92 5.68
C ASP A 12 -7.12 9.74 7.12
N LYS A 13 -6.21 9.48 8.08
CA LYS A 13 -6.54 9.31 9.51
C LYS A 13 -6.65 10.63 10.26
N ILE A 14 -5.95 11.68 9.80
CA ILE A 14 -5.88 12.99 10.48
C ILE A 14 -7.25 13.59 10.79
N PRO A 15 -8.23 13.63 9.87
CA PRO A 15 -9.56 14.18 10.17
C PRO A 15 -10.18 13.53 11.41
N TYR A 16 -10.16 12.20 11.48
CA TYR A 16 -10.71 11.45 12.62
C TYR A 16 -9.91 11.66 13.92
N PHE A 17 -8.59 11.86 13.84
CA PHE A 17 -7.79 12.23 15.01
C PHE A 17 -8.12 13.65 15.50
N LEU A 18 -8.32 14.61 14.59
CA LEU A 18 -8.75 15.96 14.94
C LEU A 18 -10.13 15.96 15.61
N ASP A 19 -11.07 15.17 15.07
CA ASP A 19 -12.42 14.99 15.64
C ASP A 19 -12.37 14.35 17.04
N ALA A 20 -11.38 13.48 17.29
CA ALA A 20 -11.08 12.92 18.61
C ALA A 20 -10.34 13.87 19.55
N GLY A 21 -10.13 15.14 19.17
CA GLY A 21 -9.47 16.16 19.99
C GLY A 21 -7.93 16.05 20.03
N ILE A 22 -7.33 15.25 19.15
CA ILE A 22 -5.87 15.12 19.04
C ILE A 22 -5.36 16.25 18.14
N ALA A 23 -4.35 16.98 18.61
CA ALA A 23 -3.69 18.05 17.85
C ALA A 23 -2.38 17.55 17.23
N PRO A 24 -2.36 17.10 15.96
CA PRO A 24 -1.16 16.57 15.32
C PRO A 24 -0.16 17.66 14.98
N ILE A 25 1.13 17.37 15.18
CA ILE A 25 2.25 18.07 14.55
C ILE A 25 2.93 17.09 13.61
N VAL A 26 2.86 17.32 12.31
CA VAL A 26 3.35 16.37 11.29
C VAL A 26 4.72 16.79 10.80
N LEU A 27 5.66 15.85 10.87
CA LEU A 27 6.97 15.94 10.24
C LEU A 27 6.99 15.00 9.03
N SER A 28 7.26 15.50 7.83
CA SER A 28 7.31 14.67 6.62
C SER A 28 8.51 14.99 5.72
N ALA A 29 8.72 14.18 4.69
CA ALA A 29 9.67 14.49 3.62
C ALA A 29 9.12 15.61 2.73
N ILE A 30 10.02 16.43 2.17
CA ILE A 30 9.67 17.54 1.25
C ILE A 30 9.03 17.08 -0.08
N THR A 31 9.03 15.77 -0.34
CA THR A 31 8.53 15.17 -1.58
C THR A 31 7.00 15.04 -1.59
N GLY A 32 6.35 15.13 -0.44
CA GLY A 32 4.89 15.11 -0.27
C GLY A 32 4.24 16.48 -0.43
N LEU A 33 2.90 16.50 -0.51
CA LEU A 33 2.13 17.75 -0.42
C LEU A 33 2.12 18.22 1.03
N LYS A 34 2.27 19.54 1.22
CA LYS A 34 2.07 20.17 2.52
C LYS A 34 0.57 20.31 2.76
N ASP A 35 0.19 20.11 4.02
CA ASP A 35 -1.19 20.25 4.50
C ASP A 35 -1.18 21.35 5.54
N ASP A 36 -2.05 22.34 5.39
CA ASP A 36 -2.07 23.54 6.21
C ASP A 36 -3.16 23.49 7.30
N ARG A 37 -3.92 22.38 7.40
CA ARG A 37 -4.94 22.17 8.45
C ARG A 37 -4.34 21.98 9.86
N PHE A 38 -3.06 21.65 9.92
CA PHE A 38 -2.30 21.40 11.15
C PHE A 38 -0.84 21.82 10.97
N PRO A 39 -0.06 22.01 12.05
CA PRO A 39 1.37 22.28 11.95
C PRO A 39 2.12 21.16 11.19
N HIS A 40 2.41 21.41 9.92
CA HIS A 40 3.10 20.47 9.05
C HIS A 40 4.46 21.03 8.62
N LYS A 41 5.54 20.38 9.05
CA LYS A 41 6.92 20.72 8.68
C LYS A 41 7.51 19.64 7.78
N GLN A 42 8.07 20.07 6.65
CA GLN A 42 8.69 19.17 5.70
C GLN A 42 10.20 19.35 5.68
N PHE A 43 10.94 18.25 5.54
CA PHE A 43 12.40 18.26 5.56
C PHE A 43 13.00 17.51 4.38
N LEU A 44 14.15 18.01 3.92
CA LEU A 44 15.09 17.27 3.09
C LEU A 44 15.87 16.28 3.95
N ALA A 45 16.08 15.06 3.47
CA ALA A 45 17.05 14.16 4.07
C ALA A 45 18.48 14.73 3.98
N TRP A 46 19.31 14.45 4.98
CA TRP A 46 20.65 15.07 5.08
C TRP A 46 21.78 14.22 4.50
N GLY A 47 21.57 12.91 4.33
CA GLY A 47 22.56 12.02 3.73
C GLY A 47 22.66 12.23 2.22
N PRO A 48 23.86 12.14 1.60
CA PRO A 48 24.08 12.48 0.20
C PRO A 48 23.12 11.79 -0.79
N SER A 49 22.91 10.48 -0.64
CA SER A 49 22.05 9.70 -1.53
C SER A 49 20.59 10.11 -1.42
N ALA A 50 20.15 10.35 -0.19
CA ALA A 50 18.77 10.73 0.13
C ALA A 50 18.46 12.17 -0.24
N PHE A 51 19.37 13.09 0.11
CA PHE A 51 19.28 14.48 -0.30
C PHE A 51 19.16 14.59 -1.82
N ARG A 52 20.01 13.87 -2.58
CA ARG A 52 19.93 13.86 -4.05
C ARG A 52 18.56 13.37 -4.52
N PHE A 53 18.00 12.34 -3.90
CA PHE A 53 16.67 11.83 -4.25
C PHE A 53 15.57 12.86 -3.98
N ASP A 54 15.54 13.44 -2.77
CA ASP A 54 14.53 14.43 -2.38
C ASP A 54 14.65 15.70 -3.22
N PHE A 55 15.88 16.19 -3.44
CA PHE A 55 16.16 17.37 -4.25
C PHE A 55 15.60 17.23 -5.68
N ARG A 56 15.78 16.06 -6.31
CA ARG A 56 15.22 15.81 -7.65
C ARG A 56 13.69 15.92 -7.65
N HIS A 57 13.03 15.33 -6.67
CA HIS A 57 11.57 15.39 -6.57
C HIS A 57 11.07 16.79 -6.25
N TRP A 58 11.75 17.47 -5.33
CA TRP A 58 11.43 18.84 -4.94
C TRP A 58 11.56 19.81 -6.12
N ILE A 59 12.68 19.80 -6.85
CA ILE A 59 12.85 20.64 -8.05
C ILE A 59 11.83 20.27 -9.13
N ALA A 60 11.53 18.98 -9.34
CA ALA A 60 10.53 18.57 -10.31
C ALA A 60 9.13 19.10 -9.96
N ASN A 61 8.77 19.12 -8.67
CA ASN A 61 7.49 19.65 -8.20
C ASN A 61 7.42 21.18 -8.33
N GLN A 62 8.52 21.89 -8.13
CA GLN A 62 8.55 23.36 -8.14
C GLN A 62 8.71 23.95 -9.56
N TYR A 63 9.54 23.34 -10.41
CA TYR A 63 9.96 23.90 -11.70
C TYR A 63 9.68 22.98 -12.90
N GLY A 64 9.02 21.85 -12.68
CA GLY A 64 8.83 20.82 -13.71
C GLY A 64 10.14 20.11 -14.09
N ARG A 65 10.13 19.35 -15.19
CA ARG A 65 11.27 18.52 -15.64
C ARG A 65 12.04 19.13 -16.83
N GLY A 66 12.02 20.45 -16.94
CA GLY A 66 12.63 21.20 -18.05
C GLY A 66 14.15 21.37 -17.96
N PHE A 67 14.69 22.38 -18.66
CA PHE A 67 16.13 22.65 -18.73
C PHE A 67 16.76 22.94 -17.36
N ILE A 68 16.12 23.78 -16.55
CA ILE A 68 16.57 24.13 -15.19
C ILE A 68 16.71 22.87 -14.32
N TYR A 69 15.70 21.98 -14.36
CA TYR A 69 15.74 20.71 -13.66
C TYR A 69 16.94 19.85 -14.09
N LYS A 70 17.21 19.76 -15.40
CA LYS A 70 18.34 18.98 -15.91
C LYS A 70 19.69 19.52 -15.43
N ILE A 71 19.88 20.85 -15.44
CA ILE A 71 21.12 21.48 -14.94
C ILE A 71 21.26 21.24 -13.44
N LEU A 72 20.28 21.67 -12.64
CA LEU A 72 20.39 21.62 -11.17
C LEU A 72 20.60 20.19 -10.68
N THR A 73 19.80 19.24 -11.17
CA THR A 73 19.90 17.85 -10.73
C THR A 73 21.18 17.17 -11.18
N ARG A 74 21.74 17.53 -12.35
CA ARG A 74 23.05 17.04 -12.80
C ARG A 74 24.17 17.59 -11.93
N THR A 75 24.19 18.91 -11.68
CA THR A 75 25.21 19.54 -10.84
C THR A 75 25.22 18.95 -9.43
N VAL A 76 24.05 18.87 -8.78
CA VAL A 76 23.93 18.26 -7.44
C VAL A 76 24.34 16.79 -7.46
N SER A 77 24.00 16.04 -8.51
CA SER A 77 24.40 14.63 -8.63
C SER A 77 25.93 14.47 -8.74
N ILE A 78 26.61 15.35 -9.49
CA ILE A 78 28.07 15.33 -9.64
C ILE A 78 28.75 15.68 -8.31
N LEU A 79 28.30 16.75 -7.65
CA LEU A 79 28.86 17.18 -6.37
C LEU A 79 28.69 16.14 -5.27
N LEU A 80 27.54 15.45 -5.24
CA LEU A 80 27.26 14.42 -4.23
C LEU A 80 27.83 13.05 -4.57
N ALA A 81 28.26 12.79 -5.81
CA ALA A 81 28.75 11.48 -6.24
C ALA A 81 29.83 10.87 -5.33
N PRO A 82 30.93 11.58 -4.95
CA PRO A 82 31.94 11.00 -4.07
C PRO A 82 31.38 10.67 -2.68
N PHE A 83 30.52 11.53 -2.13
CA PHE A 83 29.91 11.30 -0.82
C PHE A 83 28.89 10.16 -0.84
N ILE A 84 28.15 10.00 -1.93
CA ILE A 84 27.25 8.87 -2.15
C ILE A 84 28.05 7.56 -2.23
N ALA A 85 29.19 7.56 -2.92
CA ALA A 85 30.05 6.38 -2.99
C ALA A 85 30.53 5.98 -1.60
N VAL A 86 31.04 6.92 -0.81
CA VAL A 86 31.45 6.69 0.59
C VAL A 86 30.28 6.19 1.44
N GLU A 87 29.11 6.85 1.36
CA GLU A 87 27.90 6.45 2.08
C GLU A 87 27.47 5.01 1.76
N LYS A 88 27.50 4.62 0.49
CA LYS A 88 27.13 3.26 0.06
C LYS A 88 28.17 2.21 0.46
N LEU A 89 29.46 2.56 0.44
CA LEU A 89 30.54 1.67 0.86
C LEU A 89 30.55 1.44 2.38
N ILE A 90 30.24 2.47 3.17
CA ILE A 90 30.27 2.40 4.65
C ILE A 90 28.94 1.91 5.23
N LEU A 91 27.81 2.49 4.82
CA LEU A 91 26.49 2.20 5.41
C LEU A 91 25.72 1.17 4.60
N GLY A 92 25.57 1.42 3.29
CA GLY A 92 24.81 0.53 2.39
C GLY A 92 23.30 0.56 2.60
N TYR A 93 22.75 1.63 3.18
CA TYR A 93 21.32 1.80 3.44
C TYR A 93 20.53 2.36 2.24
N SER A 94 19.20 2.23 2.31
CA SER A 94 18.25 2.81 1.36
C SER A 94 18.37 4.33 1.31
N SER A 95 18.01 4.95 0.19
CA SER A 95 18.17 6.40 -0.02
C SER A 95 17.19 7.26 0.79
N GLN A 96 16.55 6.75 1.84
CA GLN A 96 15.63 7.54 2.67
C GLN A 96 16.02 7.52 4.15
N TRP A 97 17.04 6.73 4.53
CA TRP A 97 17.43 6.50 5.92
C TRP A 97 17.74 7.79 6.67
N SER A 98 18.45 8.71 6.03
CA SER A 98 18.99 9.92 6.65
C SER A 98 17.95 11.03 6.83
N TRP A 99 16.71 10.82 6.37
CA TRP A 99 15.58 11.66 6.78
C TRP A 99 15.29 11.54 8.28
N ALA A 100 15.68 10.43 8.91
CA ALA A 100 15.55 10.25 10.35
C ALA A 100 16.29 11.34 11.16
N ILE A 101 17.38 11.90 10.61
CA ILE A 101 18.23 12.89 11.28
C ILE A 101 17.50 14.24 11.48
N PRO A 102 17.03 14.93 10.43
CA PRO A 102 16.26 16.16 10.61
C PRO A 102 14.95 15.94 11.38
N ALA A 103 14.27 14.81 11.15
CA ALA A 103 13.05 14.47 11.88
C ALA A 103 13.31 14.34 13.39
N PHE A 104 14.39 13.66 13.79
CA PHE A 104 14.82 13.56 15.18
C PHE A 104 15.17 14.91 15.78
N ILE A 105 16.04 15.70 15.13
CA ILE A 105 16.47 17.00 15.70
C ILE A 105 15.29 17.94 15.88
N ARG A 106 14.41 18.04 14.86
CA ARG A 106 13.26 18.95 14.91
C ARG A 106 12.17 18.44 15.84
N GLY A 107 11.94 17.13 15.88
CA GLY A 107 11.04 16.50 16.86
C GLY A 107 11.51 16.72 18.29
N TYR A 108 12.81 16.54 18.56
CA TYR A 108 13.40 16.75 19.88
C TYR A 108 13.24 18.19 20.35
N LEU A 109 13.46 19.17 19.47
CA LEU A 109 13.24 20.58 19.78
C LEU A 109 11.76 20.88 20.10
N LEU A 110 10.81 20.28 19.39
CA LEU A 110 9.38 20.43 19.67
C LEU A 110 8.99 19.83 21.02
N ILE A 111 9.53 18.65 21.34
CA ILE A 111 9.32 17.99 22.64
C ILE A 111 9.88 18.85 23.77
N ARG A 112 11.09 19.40 23.62
CA ARG A 112 11.72 20.30 24.61
C ARG A 112 10.97 21.61 24.81
N GLN A 113 10.16 22.03 23.83
CA GLN A 113 9.26 23.19 23.97
C GLN A 113 7.96 22.88 24.72
N GLY A 114 7.76 21.64 25.18
CA GLY A 114 6.55 21.23 25.92
C GLY A 114 5.30 21.12 25.05
N LYS A 115 5.47 20.90 23.74
CA LYS A 115 4.35 20.88 22.75
C LYS A 115 3.86 19.49 22.38
N VAL A 116 4.47 18.44 22.93
CA VAL A 116 4.30 17.06 22.44
C VAL A 116 4.19 16.12 23.63
N ASP A 117 3.09 15.37 23.68
CA ASP A 117 2.84 14.35 24.71
C ASP A 117 3.12 12.93 24.22
N VAL A 118 3.03 12.70 22.90
CA VAL A 118 3.16 11.37 22.27
C VAL A 118 3.90 11.50 20.95
N ILE A 119 4.77 10.53 20.67
CA ILE A 119 5.45 10.35 19.39
C ILE A 119 4.69 9.29 18.59
N TYR A 120 4.31 9.61 17.35
CA TYR A 120 3.68 8.66 16.45
C TYR A 120 4.52 8.51 15.18
N SER A 121 5.11 7.33 14.99
CA SER A 121 5.88 6.98 13.81
C SER A 121 5.05 6.09 12.88
N ILE A 122 4.92 6.50 11.62
CA ILE A 122 4.05 5.87 10.62
C ILE A 122 4.72 5.91 9.24
N GLY A 123 4.54 4.85 8.46
CA GLY A 123 4.89 4.80 7.04
C GLY A 123 5.66 3.56 6.62
N SER A 124 5.72 3.31 5.31
CA SER A 124 6.52 2.22 4.72
C SER A 124 8.04 2.51 4.73
N ALA A 125 8.43 3.78 4.82
CA ALA A 125 9.83 4.15 4.95
C ALA A 125 10.29 3.98 6.41
N TRP A 126 11.23 3.06 6.62
CA TRP A 126 11.72 2.73 7.96
C TRP A 126 12.41 3.89 8.69
N SER A 127 12.79 4.97 8.00
CA SER A 127 13.43 6.14 8.61
C SER A 127 12.53 6.89 9.59
N ALA A 128 11.20 6.84 9.40
CA ALA A 128 10.25 7.42 10.35
C ALA A 128 10.25 6.68 11.69
N HIS A 129 10.27 5.35 11.65
CA HIS A 129 10.40 4.50 12.84
C HIS A 129 11.74 4.69 13.54
N LEU A 130 12.84 4.83 12.78
CA LEU A 130 14.14 5.13 13.37
C LEU A 130 14.14 6.45 14.15
N ALA A 131 13.58 7.52 13.56
CA ALA A 131 13.44 8.80 14.25
C ALA A 131 12.57 8.67 15.51
N GLY A 132 11.46 7.93 15.44
CA GLY A 132 10.59 7.66 16.58
C GLY A 132 11.33 6.98 17.74
N ILE A 133 12.12 5.95 17.44
CA ILE A 133 12.94 5.24 18.43
C ILE A 133 14.01 6.16 19.04
N TRP A 134 14.67 6.99 18.23
CA TRP A 134 15.64 7.96 18.73
C TRP A 134 14.99 8.97 19.67
N LEU A 135 13.80 9.50 19.32
CA LEU A 135 13.05 10.42 20.16
C LEU A 135 12.61 9.76 21.47
N LYS A 136 12.07 8.53 21.42
CA LYS A 136 11.69 7.75 22.61
C LYS A 136 12.87 7.59 23.56
N LYS A 137 14.03 7.17 23.03
CA LYS A 137 15.24 6.98 23.84
C LYS A 137 15.78 8.28 24.43
N ALA A 138 15.69 9.39 23.69
CA ALA A 138 16.22 10.67 24.12
C ALA A 138 15.29 11.44 25.08
N THR A 139 13.99 11.15 25.08
CA THR A 139 12.99 11.98 25.78
C THR A 139 12.11 11.20 26.76
N GLY A 140 12.01 9.87 26.62
CA GLY A 140 11.13 9.03 27.42
C GLY A 140 9.65 9.08 27.04
N LEU A 141 9.23 10.03 26.19
CA LEU A 141 7.83 10.18 25.78
C LEU A 141 7.25 8.91 25.16
N PRO A 142 5.95 8.62 25.36
CA PRO A 142 5.28 7.50 24.71
C PRO A 142 5.50 7.47 23.19
N LEU A 143 5.80 6.29 22.65
CA LEU A 143 6.00 6.03 21.23
C LEU A 143 4.94 5.04 20.72
N ILE A 144 4.26 5.46 19.67
CA ILE A 144 3.35 4.66 18.88
C ILE A 144 4.00 4.39 17.52
N SER A 145 3.96 3.14 17.05
CA SER A 145 4.60 2.70 15.81
C SER A 145 3.63 1.93 14.90
N GLU A 146 3.29 2.50 13.74
CA GLU A 146 2.45 1.86 12.72
C GLU A 146 3.31 1.28 11.59
N VAL A 147 3.44 -0.04 11.55
CA VAL A 147 4.26 -0.75 10.55
C VAL A 147 3.36 -1.21 9.40
N HIS A 148 3.57 -0.63 8.22
CA HIS A 148 2.72 -0.92 7.04
C HIS A 148 3.08 -2.27 6.42
N ASP A 149 4.31 -2.38 5.91
CA ASP A 149 4.84 -3.57 5.28
C ASP A 149 5.76 -4.30 6.27
N PRO A 150 5.87 -5.64 6.20
CA PRO A 150 6.84 -6.39 6.98
C PRO A 150 8.25 -5.83 6.80
N LEU A 151 8.91 -5.46 7.91
CA LEU A 151 10.29 -4.96 7.89
C LEU A 151 11.28 -6.07 7.52
N VAL A 152 10.94 -7.32 7.85
CA VAL A 152 11.67 -8.53 7.51
C VAL A 152 10.89 -9.29 6.44
N ILE A 153 11.50 -9.44 5.27
CA ILE A 153 10.93 -10.21 4.15
C ILE A 153 11.47 -11.64 4.25
N ARG A 154 10.56 -12.61 4.43
CA ARG A 154 10.87 -14.04 4.42
C ARG A 154 11.18 -14.50 3.00
N LYS A 155 11.94 -15.60 2.85
CA LYS A 155 12.38 -16.09 1.53
C LYS A 155 11.47 -17.15 0.92
N ASN A 156 10.78 -17.92 1.76
CA ASN A 156 9.93 -19.04 1.38
C ASN A 156 9.00 -19.39 2.57
N PRO A 157 8.00 -20.29 2.39
CA PRO A 157 7.03 -20.60 3.45
C PRO A 157 7.66 -21.13 4.74
N ASN A 158 8.79 -21.84 4.64
CA ASN A 158 9.49 -22.46 5.76
C ASN A 158 10.48 -21.51 6.46
N ASP A 159 10.73 -20.33 5.88
CA ASP A 159 11.56 -19.31 6.50
C ASP A 159 10.74 -18.55 7.54
N GLN A 160 11.12 -18.63 8.81
CA GLN A 160 10.51 -17.87 9.90
C GLN A 160 11.11 -16.46 10.05
N GLY A 161 12.13 -16.11 9.25
CA GLY A 161 12.78 -14.79 9.24
C GLY A 161 13.85 -14.60 10.32
N PHE A 162 14.34 -15.69 10.93
CA PHE A 162 15.43 -15.62 11.92
C PHE A 162 16.80 -15.33 11.28
N ALA A 163 17.00 -15.79 10.05
CA ALA A 163 18.28 -15.65 9.38
C ALA A 163 18.57 -14.17 9.07
N LEU A 164 19.69 -13.67 9.60
CA LEU A 164 20.14 -12.30 9.32
C LEU A 164 20.38 -12.12 7.81
N PRO A 165 19.74 -11.13 7.17
CA PRO A 165 19.95 -10.86 5.75
C PRO A 165 21.43 -10.55 5.44
N LYS A 166 21.89 -10.79 4.21
CA LYS A 166 23.25 -10.37 3.80
C LYS A 166 23.32 -8.87 3.51
N ASN A 167 22.25 -8.31 2.96
CA ASN A 167 22.15 -6.90 2.60
C ASN A 167 22.10 -6.01 3.86
N ARG A 168 22.91 -4.95 3.91
CA ARG A 168 23.03 -4.09 5.10
C ARG A 168 21.73 -3.38 5.48
N ASP A 169 20.97 -2.91 4.49
CA ASP A 169 19.67 -2.27 4.70
C ASP A 169 18.65 -3.28 5.25
N ALA A 170 18.57 -4.48 4.68
CA ALA A 170 17.68 -5.52 5.18
C ALA A 170 18.05 -5.98 6.61
N ARG A 171 19.35 -6.09 6.93
CA ARG A 171 19.80 -6.31 8.32
C ARG A 171 19.38 -5.19 9.26
N PHE A 172 19.44 -3.95 8.81
CA PHE A 172 19.02 -2.82 9.62
C PHE A 172 17.52 -2.85 9.89
N ARG A 173 16.68 -3.18 8.90
CA ARG A 173 15.23 -3.36 9.11
C ARG A 173 14.92 -4.49 10.08
N HIS A 174 15.66 -5.61 10.00
CA HIS A 174 15.59 -6.71 10.97
C HIS A 174 15.90 -6.24 12.39
N TYR A 175 17.01 -5.51 12.56
CA TYR A 175 17.33 -4.86 13.83
C TYR A 175 16.24 -3.88 14.27
N LEU A 176 15.72 -3.05 13.37
CA LEU A 176 14.74 -2.02 13.69
C LEU A 176 13.42 -2.62 14.16
N GLU A 177 12.95 -3.73 13.57
CA GLU A 177 11.78 -4.46 14.04
C GLU A 177 11.93 -4.84 15.53
N SER A 178 13.11 -5.35 15.92
CA SER A 178 13.40 -5.64 17.34
C SER A 178 13.40 -4.41 18.24
N GLN A 179 13.84 -3.26 17.72
CA GLN A 179 13.78 -2.00 18.46
C GLN A 179 12.34 -1.54 18.64
N LEU A 180 11.49 -1.67 17.61
CA LEU A 180 10.09 -1.30 17.71
C LEU A 180 9.35 -2.16 18.72
N CYS A 181 9.59 -3.48 18.72
CA CYS A 181 9.02 -4.41 19.69
C CYS A 181 9.50 -4.16 21.12
N LYS A 182 10.69 -3.58 21.30
CA LYS A 182 11.26 -3.28 22.62
C LYS A 182 10.88 -1.91 23.17
N TYR A 183 10.91 -0.86 22.34
CA TYR A 183 10.85 0.53 22.82
C TYR A 183 9.55 1.26 22.52
N SER A 184 8.72 0.78 21.58
CA SER A 184 7.39 1.36 21.41
C SER A 184 6.54 1.02 22.64
N ASP A 185 5.64 1.91 23.01
CA ASP A 185 4.59 1.59 23.98
C ASP A 185 3.48 0.78 23.27
N TYR A 186 3.15 1.20 22.05
CA TYR A 186 2.24 0.50 21.15
C TYR A 186 2.88 0.34 19.78
N VAL A 187 2.72 -0.84 19.20
CA VAL A 187 3.13 -1.15 17.82
C VAL A 187 2.05 -1.97 17.14
N TRP A 188 1.79 -1.74 15.86
CA TRP A 188 0.86 -2.59 15.12
C TRP A 188 1.29 -2.81 13.68
N TRP A 189 0.70 -3.86 13.12
CA TRP A 189 0.82 -4.26 11.72
C TRP A 189 -0.57 -4.28 11.08
N PHE A 190 -0.60 -4.36 9.75
CA PHE A 190 -1.86 -4.40 8.99
C PHE A 190 -2.48 -5.79 8.87
N THR A 191 -1.73 -6.85 9.19
CA THR A 191 -2.17 -8.23 9.04
C THR A 191 -1.79 -9.08 10.25
N ASP A 192 -2.58 -10.13 10.49
CA ASP A 192 -2.29 -11.14 11.51
C ASP A 192 -0.99 -11.89 11.19
N GLY A 193 -0.74 -12.16 9.90
CA GLY A 193 0.48 -12.81 9.44
C GLY A 193 1.74 -12.00 9.79
N ALA A 194 1.73 -10.69 9.51
CA ALA A 194 2.87 -9.81 9.82
C ALA A 194 3.10 -9.71 11.33
N LEU A 195 2.03 -9.55 12.13
CA LEU A 195 2.13 -9.54 13.60
C LEU A 195 2.66 -10.89 14.13
N HIS A 196 2.14 -12.01 13.62
CA HIS A 196 2.57 -13.34 14.02
C HIS A 196 4.08 -13.52 13.83
N TYR A 197 4.57 -13.26 12.62
CA TYR A 197 5.98 -13.44 12.33
C TYR A 197 6.89 -12.42 13.04
N ALA A 198 6.41 -11.18 13.26
CA ALA A 198 7.11 -10.23 14.12
C ALA A 198 7.24 -10.76 15.56
N LYS A 199 6.19 -11.40 16.10
CA LYS A 199 6.20 -12.03 17.44
C LYS A 199 7.10 -13.26 17.50
N VAL A 200 7.12 -14.10 16.46
CA VAL A 200 8.02 -15.26 16.35
C VAL A 200 9.48 -14.80 16.44
N ARG A 201 9.84 -13.73 15.74
CA ARG A 201 11.20 -13.15 15.78
C ARG A 201 11.50 -12.39 17.07
N ASN A 202 10.48 -11.79 17.68
CA ASN A 202 10.59 -10.94 18.86
C ASN A 202 9.68 -11.48 19.99
N PRO A 203 10.06 -12.58 20.67
CA PRO A 203 9.20 -13.25 21.64
C PRO A 203 8.86 -12.39 22.87
N ASN A 204 9.60 -11.30 23.11
CA ASN A 204 9.31 -10.33 24.17
C ASN A 204 8.15 -9.38 23.82
N LEU A 205 7.66 -9.35 22.58
CA LEU A 205 6.48 -8.55 22.23
C LEU A 205 5.29 -8.96 23.10
N ASN A 206 4.52 -7.99 23.61
CA ASN A 206 3.42 -8.20 24.56
C ASN A 206 3.83 -8.72 25.95
N THR A 207 5.11 -8.62 26.34
CA THR A 207 5.56 -8.90 27.71
C THR A 207 5.79 -7.59 28.51
N PRO A 208 5.79 -7.64 29.86
CA PRO A 208 6.07 -6.45 30.68
C PRO A 208 7.39 -5.75 30.29
N GLY A 209 7.35 -4.43 30.16
CA GLY A 209 8.51 -3.62 29.77
C GLY A 209 8.83 -3.62 28.27
N ASN A 210 8.00 -4.26 27.43
CA ASN A 210 8.11 -4.26 25.97
C ASN A 210 6.82 -3.74 25.33
N ALA A 211 6.84 -3.55 24.01
CA ALA A 211 5.72 -2.98 23.27
C ALA A 211 4.47 -3.85 23.32
N GLN A 212 3.31 -3.19 23.30
CA GLN A 212 2.03 -3.85 23.07
C GLN A 212 1.75 -3.90 21.55
N GLY A 213 1.75 -5.11 20.99
CA GLY A 213 1.55 -5.46 19.59
C GLY A 213 0.12 -5.91 19.28
N PHE A 214 -0.53 -5.29 18.28
CA PHE A 214 -1.86 -5.68 17.79
C PHE A 214 -2.00 -5.44 16.27
N VAL A 215 -3.16 -5.75 15.70
CA VAL A 215 -3.46 -5.54 14.26
C VAL A 215 -4.44 -4.39 14.10
N VAL A 216 -4.15 -3.49 13.15
CA VAL A 216 -5.08 -2.45 12.71
C VAL A 216 -5.10 -2.47 11.19
N MET A 217 -6.21 -2.87 10.60
CA MET A 217 -6.40 -2.71 9.16
C MET A 217 -6.57 -1.21 8.84
N PRO A 218 -5.87 -0.69 7.82
CA PRO A 218 -5.85 0.73 7.53
C PRO A 218 -7.16 1.25 6.89
N GLY A 219 -7.92 0.38 6.20
CA GLY A 219 -9.14 0.76 5.51
C GLY A 219 -8.93 1.71 4.33
N ALA A 220 -10.03 2.17 3.74
CA ALA A 220 -10.05 3.25 2.75
C ALA A 220 -11.26 4.17 2.99
N ASN A 221 -11.09 5.46 2.76
CA ASN A 221 -12.22 6.40 2.78
C ASN A 221 -13.16 6.12 1.58
N PRO A 222 -14.49 6.28 1.76
CA PRO A 222 -15.43 6.17 0.65
C PRO A 222 -15.06 7.20 -0.43
N PRO A 223 -14.93 6.81 -1.71
CA PRO A 223 -14.83 7.81 -2.77
C PRO A 223 -16.11 8.64 -2.81
N GLY A 224 -15.98 9.97 -2.83
CA GLY A 224 -17.09 10.93 -2.70
C GLY A 224 -18.16 10.90 -3.80
N SER A 225 -18.06 9.95 -4.74
CA SER A 225 -19.01 9.77 -5.86
C SER A 225 -19.74 8.43 -5.85
N ILE A 226 -19.62 7.64 -4.78
CA ILE A 226 -20.33 6.35 -4.66
C ILE A 226 -21.81 6.56 -4.48
N LEU A 227 -22.57 5.87 -5.34
CA LEU A 227 -23.96 5.54 -5.08
C LEU A 227 -23.98 4.19 -4.33
N GLU A 228 -24.35 4.20 -3.04
CA GLU A 228 -24.41 2.99 -2.18
C GLU A 228 -25.35 1.89 -2.73
N ASN A 229 -26.19 2.23 -3.71
CA ASN A 229 -27.17 1.32 -4.31
C ASN A 229 -27.15 1.35 -5.85
N SER A 230 -25.97 1.46 -6.48
CA SER A 230 -25.91 1.33 -7.95
C SER A 230 -26.27 -0.10 -8.37
N ILE A 231 -27.44 -0.25 -8.99
CA ILE A 231 -27.89 -1.53 -9.56
C ILE A 231 -26.90 -1.91 -10.67
N HIS A 232 -26.47 -3.17 -10.72
CA HIS A 232 -25.64 -3.67 -11.81
C HIS A 232 -26.46 -3.70 -13.11
N GLU A 233 -25.92 -3.14 -14.18
CA GLU A 233 -26.51 -3.22 -15.51
C GLU A 233 -25.64 -4.12 -16.40
N TYR A 234 -26.20 -5.24 -16.83
CA TYR A 234 -25.53 -6.14 -17.77
C TYR A 234 -25.52 -5.53 -19.18
N GLY A 235 -24.33 -5.26 -19.70
CA GLY A 235 -24.12 -4.78 -21.07
C GLY A 235 -23.90 -5.92 -22.07
N GLU A 236 -23.42 -5.56 -23.26
CA GLU A 236 -23.01 -6.52 -24.31
C GLU A 236 -21.67 -7.21 -24.02
N HIS A 237 -20.87 -6.63 -23.12
CA HIS A 237 -19.53 -7.12 -22.78
C HIS A 237 -19.45 -7.54 -21.31
N LEU A 238 -18.62 -8.54 -21.02
CA LEU A 238 -18.16 -8.88 -19.68
C LEU A 238 -16.88 -8.09 -19.40
N ASN A 239 -16.97 -7.08 -18.54
CA ASN A 239 -15.90 -6.14 -18.21
C ASN A 239 -15.24 -6.53 -16.89
N LEU A 240 -14.03 -7.11 -16.98
CA LEU A 240 -13.18 -7.42 -15.84
C LEU A 240 -12.14 -6.32 -15.65
N CYS A 241 -12.21 -5.57 -14.55
CA CYS A 241 -11.40 -4.36 -14.39
C CYS A 241 -10.33 -4.53 -13.30
N HIS A 242 -9.07 -4.28 -13.66
CA HIS A 242 -7.96 -4.14 -12.73
C HIS A 242 -7.58 -2.67 -12.55
N PHE A 243 -7.41 -2.24 -11.31
CA PHE A 243 -6.94 -0.91 -10.95
C PHE A 243 -5.66 -1.01 -10.13
N GLY A 244 -4.56 -0.46 -10.63
CA GLY A 244 -3.30 -0.48 -9.90
C GLY A 244 -2.07 -0.48 -10.80
N SER A 245 -0.91 -0.63 -10.17
CA SER A 245 0.32 -0.87 -10.89
C SER A 245 0.52 -2.36 -11.08
N LEU A 246 0.83 -2.75 -12.30
CA LEU A 246 1.22 -4.11 -12.64
C LEU A 246 2.75 -4.25 -12.62
N ALA A 247 3.21 -5.45 -12.30
CA ALA A 247 4.61 -5.87 -12.35
C ALA A 247 4.65 -7.37 -12.62
N ASN A 248 5.83 -7.92 -12.94
CA ASN A 248 5.93 -9.33 -13.35
C ASN A 248 5.49 -10.30 -12.25
N ASP A 249 5.58 -9.91 -10.97
CA ASP A 249 5.07 -10.66 -9.82
C ASP A 249 3.54 -10.62 -9.71
N ARG A 250 2.88 -9.63 -10.34
CA ARG A 250 1.44 -9.35 -10.28
C ARG A 250 0.88 -9.04 -11.68
N SER A 251 1.08 -9.96 -12.62
CA SER A 251 0.82 -9.75 -14.05
C SER A 251 -0.58 -10.22 -14.46
N LEU A 252 -1.23 -9.50 -15.40
CA LEU A 252 -2.47 -9.95 -16.04
C LEU A 252 -2.25 -11.12 -17.01
N SER A 253 -1.00 -11.46 -17.34
CA SER A 253 -0.68 -12.58 -18.24
C SER A 253 -1.29 -13.92 -17.80
N ILE A 254 -1.48 -14.13 -16.49
CA ILE A 254 -2.12 -15.35 -15.94
C ILE A 254 -3.60 -15.41 -16.34
N ILE A 255 -4.30 -14.27 -16.33
CA ILE A 255 -5.70 -14.16 -16.74
C ILE A 255 -5.81 -14.26 -18.26
N LEU A 256 -4.86 -13.70 -19.01
CA LEU A 256 -4.84 -13.84 -20.47
C LEU A 256 -4.64 -15.30 -20.91
N ARG A 257 -3.83 -16.09 -20.19
CA ARG A 257 -3.74 -17.54 -20.42
C ARG A 257 -5.08 -18.24 -20.16
N ALA A 258 -5.74 -17.92 -19.06
CA ALA A 258 -7.08 -18.42 -18.77
C ALA A 258 -8.11 -18.03 -19.85
N ALA A 259 -8.05 -16.80 -20.36
CA ALA A 259 -8.92 -16.34 -21.44
C ALA A 259 -8.70 -17.14 -22.74
N LYS A 260 -7.45 -17.50 -23.06
CA LYS A 260 -7.16 -18.40 -24.19
C LYS A 260 -7.88 -19.74 -24.03
N THR A 261 -7.77 -20.37 -22.86
CA THR A 261 -8.48 -21.63 -22.56
C THR A 261 -10.00 -21.47 -22.60
N LEU A 262 -10.52 -20.34 -22.12
CA LEU A 262 -11.95 -20.02 -22.22
C LEU A 262 -12.40 -19.97 -23.68
N PHE A 263 -11.66 -19.30 -24.57
CA PHE A 263 -12.03 -19.14 -25.97
C PHE A 263 -11.93 -20.43 -26.78
N GLU A 264 -11.02 -21.33 -26.40
CA GLU A 264 -10.95 -22.67 -26.98
C GLU A 264 -12.24 -23.48 -26.68
N LYS A 265 -12.85 -23.25 -25.51
CA LYS A 265 -14.08 -23.92 -25.07
C LYS A 265 -15.36 -23.21 -25.50
N TYR A 266 -15.37 -21.88 -25.45
CA TYR A 266 -16.48 -21.00 -25.83
C TYR A 266 -15.97 -19.91 -26.79
N PRO A 267 -15.93 -20.18 -28.11
CA PRO A 267 -15.39 -19.23 -29.09
C PRO A 267 -16.05 -17.84 -29.06
N ASP A 268 -17.35 -17.78 -28.80
CA ASP A 268 -18.12 -16.53 -28.74
C ASP A 268 -17.70 -15.62 -27.56
N ALA A 269 -17.10 -16.19 -26.51
CA ALA A 269 -16.66 -15.43 -25.34
C ALA A 269 -15.61 -14.36 -25.69
N ARG A 270 -14.82 -14.54 -26.75
CA ARG A 270 -13.85 -13.54 -27.21
C ARG A 270 -14.51 -12.22 -27.61
N GLN A 271 -15.69 -12.29 -28.23
CA GLN A 271 -16.41 -11.11 -28.68
C GLN A 271 -16.95 -10.30 -27.49
N CYS A 272 -17.22 -10.97 -26.37
CA CYS A 272 -17.85 -10.37 -25.19
C CYS A 272 -16.85 -9.98 -24.09
N LEU A 273 -15.77 -10.75 -23.87
CA LEU A 273 -14.84 -10.53 -22.77
C LEU A 273 -13.94 -9.32 -23.02
N ARG A 274 -13.92 -8.39 -22.06
CA ARG A 274 -12.97 -7.26 -22.00
C ARG A 274 -12.29 -7.24 -20.65
N ILE A 275 -10.97 -7.16 -20.67
CA ILE A 275 -10.13 -7.00 -19.48
C ILE A 275 -9.58 -5.58 -19.53
N HIS A 276 -9.87 -4.78 -18.51
CA HIS A 276 -9.48 -3.38 -18.45
C HIS A 276 -8.35 -3.20 -17.44
N ALA A 277 -7.28 -2.51 -17.84
CA ALA A 277 -6.19 -2.15 -16.96
C ALA A 277 -6.11 -0.62 -16.79
N TYR A 278 -6.45 -0.15 -15.59
CA TYR A 278 -6.34 1.24 -15.18
C TYR A 278 -5.14 1.41 -14.24
N GLY A 279 -4.33 2.45 -14.45
CA GLY A 279 -3.18 2.78 -13.62
C GLY A 279 -1.87 2.91 -14.40
N ALA A 280 -0.84 2.18 -13.97
CA ALA A 280 0.48 2.26 -14.59
C ALA A 280 0.50 1.49 -15.94
N PRO A 281 1.55 1.68 -16.78
CA PRO A 281 1.75 0.85 -17.97
C PRO A 281 1.75 -0.64 -17.64
N LEU A 282 1.31 -1.46 -18.61
CA LEU A 282 1.31 -2.92 -18.50
C LEU A 282 2.73 -3.46 -18.25
N ASP A 283 2.83 -4.53 -17.47
CA ASP A 283 4.08 -5.24 -17.24
C ASP A 283 4.52 -6.03 -18.49
N SER A 284 5.79 -6.44 -18.50
CA SER A 284 6.40 -7.11 -19.66
C SER A 284 5.73 -8.45 -19.99
N LEU A 285 5.23 -9.19 -19.00
CA LEU A 285 4.58 -10.48 -19.23
C LEU A 285 3.18 -10.28 -19.82
N SER A 286 2.44 -9.27 -19.36
CA SER A 286 1.14 -8.91 -19.94
C SER A 286 1.28 -8.48 -21.40
N LEU A 287 2.27 -7.65 -21.72
CA LEU A 287 2.56 -7.24 -23.10
C LEU A 287 2.94 -8.44 -24.00
N ALA A 288 3.79 -9.33 -23.50
CA ALA A 288 4.16 -10.54 -24.24
C ALA A 288 2.94 -11.44 -24.49
N ALA A 289 2.07 -11.62 -23.50
CA ALA A 289 0.85 -12.41 -23.64
C ALA A 289 -0.13 -11.81 -24.66
N VAL A 290 -0.32 -10.48 -24.66
CA VAL A 290 -1.14 -9.80 -25.68
C VAL A 290 -0.60 -10.05 -27.09
N SER A 291 0.72 -9.93 -27.27
CA SER A 291 1.36 -10.17 -28.57
C SER A 291 1.21 -11.63 -29.01
N ASN A 292 1.46 -12.58 -28.11
CA ASN A 292 1.46 -14.00 -28.43
C ASN A 292 0.06 -14.55 -28.72
N PHE A 293 -0.95 -14.05 -28.02
CA PHE A 293 -2.34 -14.50 -28.18
C PHE A 293 -3.17 -13.61 -29.12
N GLN A 294 -2.58 -12.51 -29.61
CA GLN A 294 -3.26 -11.49 -30.41
C GLN A 294 -4.49 -10.93 -29.69
N PHE A 295 -4.34 -10.56 -28.41
CA PHE A 295 -5.42 -10.13 -27.51
C PHE A 295 -5.52 -8.62 -27.33
N SER A 296 -5.18 -7.84 -28.37
CA SER A 296 -5.32 -6.38 -28.36
C SER A 296 -6.78 -5.92 -28.28
N ASP A 297 -7.71 -6.78 -28.70
CA ASP A 297 -9.16 -6.62 -28.59
C ASP A 297 -9.72 -7.03 -27.20
N VAL A 298 -8.94 -7.79 -26.43
CA VAL A 298 -9.37 -8.34 -25.13
C VAL A 298 -8.80 -7.53 -23.97
N LEU A 299 -7.50 -7.19 -23.98
CA LEU A 299 -6.87 -6.38 -22.93
C LEU A 299 -6.78 -4.91 -23.34
N LEU A 300 -7.57 -4.06 -22.68
CA LEU A 300 -7.65 -2.63 -22.89
C LEU A 300 -6.90 -1.88 -21.79
N ALA A 301 -5.78 -1.24 -22.15
CA ALA A 301 -4.99 -0.43 -21.21
C ALA A 301 -5.42 1.04 -21.28
N HIS A 302 -6.01 1.54 -20.19
CA HIS A 302 -6.52 2.92 -20.08
C HIS A 302 -5.49 3.89 -19.50
N GLY A 303 -4.49 3.37 -18.79
CA GLY A 303 -3.52 4.18 -18.07
C GLY A 303 -4.14 4.89 -16.87
N ARG A 304 -3.52 5.99 -16.43
CA ARG A 304 -3.90 6.68 -15.19
C ARG A 304 -5.02 7.68 -15.47
N LEU A 305 -6.11 7.57 -14.70
CA LEU A 305 -7.18 8.56 -14.70
C LEU A 305 -6.75 9.76 -13.86
N GLU A 306 -6.51 10.89 -14.53
CA GLU A 306 -6.20 12.17 -13.90
C GLU A 306 -7.48 12.95 -13.63
N ARG A 307 -7.38 14.07 -12.91
CA ARG A 307 -8.49 15.01 -12.78
C ARG A 307 -9.01 15.41 -14.16
N ASP A 308 -10.30 15.26 -14.37
CA ASP A 308 -10.97 15.69 -15.59
C ASP A 308 -11.20 17.21 -15.53
N PRO A 309 -10.62 17.99 -16.47
CA PRO A 309 -10.81 19.44 -16.48
C PRO A 309 -12.24 19.86 -16.83
N ILE A 310 -13.05 18.99 -17.47
CA ILE A 310 -14.42 19.31 -17.91
C ILE A 310 -15.41 19.05 -16.78
N SER A 311 -15.50 17.81 -16.28
CA SER A 311 -16.42 17.49 -15.18
C SER A 311 -15.94 17.97 -13.81
N GLY A 312 -14.65 18.32 -13.68
CA GLY A 312 -14.04 18.73 -12.42
C GLY A 312 -13.70 17.57 -11.47
N LYS A 313 -14.17 16.35 -11.78
CA LYS A 313 -13.96 15.13 -10.97
C LYS A 313 -12.47 14.83 -10.83
N SER A 314 -12.06 14.52 -9.61
CA SER A 314 -10.73 14.00 -9.31
C SER A 314 -10.50 12.64 -9.97
N GLY A 315 -9.23 12.26 -10.14
CA GLY A 315 -8.88 10.93 -10.62
C GLY A 315 -9.40 9.81 -9.71
N ARG A 316 -9.51 10.04 -8.39
CA ARG A 316 -10.05 9.06 -7.43
C ARG A 316 -11.55 8.84 -7.63
N GLU A 317 -12.30 9.89 -7.92
CA GLU A 317 -13.73 9.80 -8.22
C GLU A 317 -13.99 9.09 -9.56
N GLN A 318 -13.19 9.38 -10.58
CA GLN A 318 -13.28 8.66 -11.85
C GLN A 318 -12.95 7.18 -11.70
N VAL A 319 -11.87 6.83 -10.98
CA VAL A 319 -11.54 5.44 -10.66
C VAL A 319 -12.69 4.74 -9.93
N ALA A 320 -13.33 5.40 -8.98
CA ALA A 320 -14.48 4.81 -8.28
C ALA A 320 -15.66 4.54 -9.22
N GLN A 321 -15.95 5.46 -10.14
CA GLN A 321 -17.02 5.28 -11.15
C GLN A 321 -16.73 4.10 -12.07
N GLU A 322 -15.50 3.99 -12.58
CA GLU A 322 -15.09 2.86 -13.41
C GLU A 322 -15.14 1.54 -12.62
N MET A 323 -14.78 1.54 -11.32
CA MET A 323 -14.95 0.37 -10.46
C MET A 323 -16.43 -0.03 -10.32
N GLN A 324 -17.33 0.94 -10.17
CA GLN A 324 -18.77 0.70 -10.07
C GLN A 324 -19.42 0.27 -11.40
N GLN A 325 -18.78 0.52 -12.54
CA GLN A 325 -19.25 0.08 -13.86
C GLN A 325 -18.75 -1.29 -14.26
N ALA A 326 -17.70 -1.81 -13.59
CA ALA A 326 -17.18 -3.14 -13.85
C ALA A 326 -18.21 -4.24 -13.53
N ASP A 327 -18.20 -5.32 -14.31
CA ASP A 327 -18.96 -6.53 -13.99
C ASP A 327 -18.30 -7.28 -12.82
N ALA A 328 -16.97 -7.38 -12.84
CA ALA A 328 -16.17 -7.88 -11.72
C ALA A 328 -14.81 -7.19 -11.66
N LEU A 329 -14.26 -7.08 -10.45
CA LEU A 329 -12.97 -6.43 -10.20
C LEU A 329 -11.87 -7.46 -10.05
N ILE A 330 -10.76 -7.27 -10.76
CA ILE A 330 -9.58 -8.14 -10.66
C ILE A 330 -8.66 -7.62 -9.56
N LEU A 331 -8.48 -8.43 -8.51
CA LEU A 331 -7.49 -8.20 -7.46
C LEU A 331 -6.33 -9.19 -7.61
N LEU A 332 -5.18 -8.67 -8.06
CA LEU A 332 -3.93 -9.42 -8.12
C LEU A 332 -3.11 -9.16 -6.86
N HIS A 333 -2.81 -10.21 -6.10
CA HIS A 333 -1.99 -10.09 -4.90
C HIS A 333 -0.49 -9.98 -5.23
N GLY A 334 -0.01 -10.84 -6.12
CA GLY A 334 1.41 -11.05 -6.38
C GLY A 334 1.77 -12.53 -6.20
N ASN A 335 3.05 -12.88 -6.35
CA ASN A 335 3.55 -14.25 -6.14
C ASN A 335 4.83 -14.32 -5.29
N ASP A 336 5.27 -13.19 -4.75
CA ASP A 336 6.42 -13.11 -3.84
C ASP A 336 6.02 -13.42 -2.39
N GLU A 337 6.97 -13.91 -1.57
CA GLU A 337 6.69 -14.36 -0.19
C GLU A 337 6.08 -13.27 0.71
N TRP A 338 6.43 -11.99 0.51
CA TRP A 338 5.85 -10.91 1.32
C TRP A 338 4.33 -10.83 1.16
N CYS A 339 3.75 -11.33 0.05
CA CYS A 339 2.30 -11.41 -0.18
C CYS A 339 1.60 -12.22 0.92
N ALA A 340 2.26 -13.22 1.49
CA ALA A 340 1.69 -13.98 2.60
C ALA A 340 1.45 -13.14 3.87
N GLU A 341 2.02 -11.93 3.95
CA GLU A 341 1.97 -11.05 5.13
C GLU A 341 1.42 -9.65 4.85
N TYR A 342 1.02 -9.29 3.62
CA TYR A 342 0.44 -7.99 3.32
C TYR A 342 -0.92 -8.14 2.61
N ILE A 343 -1.75 -7.10 2.68
CA ILE A 343 -2.99 -7.00 1.91
C ILE A 343 -2.84 -5.83 0.94
N PRO A 344 -3.08 -6.02 -0.37
CA PRO A 344 -3.01 -4.93 -1.35
C PRO A 344 -3.94 -3.79 -0.97
N SER A 345 -3.46 -2.54 -1.00
CA SER A 345 -4.27 -1.37 -0.65
C SER A 345 -5.53 -1.23 -1.51
N LYS A 346 -5.49 -1.73 -2.75
CA LYS A 346 -6.63 -1.75 -3.67
C LYS A 346 -7.79 -2.64 -3.22
N PHE A 347 -7.54 -3.62 -2.37
CA PHE A 347 -8.60 -4.40 -1.75
C PHE A 347 -9.58 -3.48 -1.02
N TYR A 348 -9.08 -2.55 -0.19
CA TYR A 348 -9.93 -1.64 0.58
C TYR A 348 -10.74 -0.70 -0.31
N ASP A 349 -10.15 -0.18 -1.40
CA ASP A 349 -10.88 0.63 -2.39
C ASP A 349 -12.00 -0.18 -3.06
N TYR A 350 -11.76 -1.45 -3.42
CA TYR A 350 -12.74 -2.30 -4.08
C TYR A 350 -13.94 -2.62 -3.20
N LEU A 351 -13.79 -2.67 -1.88
CA LEU A 351 -14.92 -2.90 -0.97
C LEU A 351 -16.01 -1.84 -1.10
N TRP A 352 -15.66 -0.65 -1.56
CA TRP A 352 -16.58 0.46 -1.78
C TRP A 352 -17.22 0.46 -3.17
N SER A 353 -16.89 -0.49 -4.04
CA SER A 353 -17.42 -0.53 -5.42
C SER A 353 -18.79 -1.20 -5.52
N GLY A 354 -19.13 -2.09 -4.60
CA GLY A 354 -20.34 -2.91 -4.69
C GLY A 354 -20.29 -3.92 -5.84
N ARG A 355 -19.10 -4.23 -6.35
CA ARG A 355 -18.89 -5.23 -7.40
C ARG A 355 -18.17 -6.47 -6.87
N PRO A 356 -18.50 -7.67 -7.40
CA PRO A 356 -17.79 -8.89 -7.02
C PRO A 356 -16.31 -8.75 -7.37
N ILE A 357 -15.47 -9.23 -6.45
CA ILE A 357 -14.02 -9.25 -6.64
C ILE A 357 -13.63 -10.65 -7.10
N TRP A 358 -12.80 -10.76 -8.12
CA TRP A 358 -12.02 -11.94 -8.41
C TRP A 358 -10.61 -11.77 -7.89
N GLY A 359 -10.34 -12.39 -6.74
CA GLY A 359 -9.05 -12.38 -6.07
C GLY A 359 -8.17 -13.53 -6.54
N ILE A 360 -6.97 -13.22 -7.02
CA ILE A 360 -5.90 -14.19 -7.24
C ILE A 360 -4.86 -13.97 -6.14
N THR A 361 -4.83 -14.87 -5.15
CA THR A 361 -4.14 -14.67 -3.87
C THR A 361 -2.94 -15.59 -3.70
N HIS A 362 -1.95 -15.10 -2.95
CA HIS A 362 -0.74 -15.85 -2.61
C HIS A 362 -0.61 -16.10 -1.12
N ARG A 363 -1.02 -17.31 -0.70
CA ARG A 363 -0.85 -17.85 0.66
C ARG A 363 -1.16 -16.86 1.78
N ASN A 364 -2.29 -16.17 1.67
CA ASN A 364 -2.72 -15.19 2.67
C ASN A 364 -4.13 -15.53 3.17
N PRO A 365 -4.24 -16.38 4.21
CA PRO A 365 -5.54 -16.82 4.73
C PRO A 365 -6.44 -15.69 5.21
N GLN A 366 -5.85 -14.58 5.69
CA GLN A 366 -6.60 -13.41 6.12
C GLN A 366 -7.28 -12.74 4.93
N LEU A 367 -6.54 -12.50 3.83
CA LEU A 367 -7.10 -11.95 2.59
C LEU A 367 -8.15 -12.88 1.98
N ASP A 368 -7.87 -14.18 1.94
CA ASP A 368 -8.79 -15.19 1.40
C ASP A 368 -10.12 -15.16 2.18
N LYS A 369 -10.03 -15.15 3.52
CA LYS A 369 -11.21 -15.03 4.38
C LYS A 369 -11.96 -13.72 4.14
N MET A 370 -11.25 -12.59 4.06
CA MET A 370 -11.87 -11.28 3.84
C MET A 370 -12.59 -11.17 2.49
N LEU A 371 -12.09 -11.85 1.45
CA LEU A 371 -12.74 -11.98 0.14
C LEU A 371 -13.96 -12.92 0.19
N LEU A 372 -13.81 -14.09 0.81
CA LEU A 372 -14.88 -15.09 0.91
C LEU A 372 -16.07 -14.58 1.74
N ASP A 373 -15.80 -13.94 2.89
CA ASP A 373 -16.83 -13.35 3.75
C ASP A 373 -17.65 -12.27 3.02
N ARG A 374 -17.15 -11.74 1.89
CA ARG A 374 -17.80 -10.69 1.08
C ARG A 374 -18.38 -11.17 -0.25
N GLY A 375 -18.38 -12.48 -0.52
CA GLY A 375 -18.89 -13.01 -1.79
C GLY A 375 -17.99 -12.66 -2.98
N SER A 376 -16.78 -13.21 -2.99
CA SER A 376 -15.80 -13.04 -4.07
C SER A 376 -15.56 -14.35 -4.84
N TYR A 377 -15.11 -14.22 -6.08
CA TYR A 377 -14.43 -15.31 -6.78
C TYR A 377 -12.99 -15.40 -6.25
N LEU A 378 -12.50 -16.60 -5.96
CA LEU A 378 -11.17 -16.80 -5.39
C LEU A 378 -10.38 -17.80 -6.24
N SER A 379 -9.12 -17.50 -6.48
CA SER A 379 -8.15 -18.40 -7.12
C SER A 379 -6.81 -18.29 -6.41
N ALA A 380 -6.07 -19.39 -6.35
CA ALA A 380 -4.71 -19.39 -5.86
C ALA A 380 -3.74 -18.99 -6.99
N ASP A 381 -2.73 -18.19 -6.69
CA ASP A 381 -1.63 -18.00 -7.62
C ASP A 381 -0.89 -19.32 -7.88
N GLY A 382 -0.36 -19.48 -9.10
CA GLY A 382 0.29 -20.73 -9.52
C GLY A 382 -0.66 -21.87 -9.88
N ASP A 383 -1.96 -21.77 -9.56
CA ASP A 383 -2.99 -22.74 -9.98
C ASP A 383 -3.65 -22.30 -11.30
N GLU A 384 -2.96 -22.53 -12.42
CA GLU A 384 -3.46 -22.12 -13.74
C GLU A 384 -4.81 -22.76 -14.09
N GLN A 385 -5.04 -23.99 -13.65
CA GLN A 385 -6.31 -24.69 -13.87
C GLN A 385 -7.44 -24.07 -13.05
N GLY A 386 -7.21 -23.79 -11.77
CA GLY A 386 -8.17 -23.11 -10.90
C GLY A 386 -8.50 -21.70 -11.39
N ILE A 387 -7.52 -20.94 -11.88
CA ILE A 387 -7.73 -19.62 -12.49
C ILE A 387 -8.60 -19.74 -13.75
N ALA A 388 -8.34 -20.72 -14.62
CA ALA A 388 -9.16 -20.94 -15.82
C ALA A 388 -10.61 -21.33 -15.48
N LEU A 389 -10.81 -22.21 -14.49
CA LEU A 389 -12.14 -22.59 -14.01
C LEU A 389 -12.88 -21.41 -13.36
N ALA A 390 -12.19 -20.55 -12.63
CA ALA A 390 -12.78 -19.34 -12.05
C ALA A 390 -13.24 -18.36 -13.14
N LEU A 391 -12.42 -18.13 -14.19
CA LEU A 391 -12.82 -17.30 -15.32
C LEU A 391 -14.01 -17.89 -16.07
N GLU A 392 -14.01 -19.22 -16.29
CA GLU A 392 -15.16 -19.91 -16.88
C GLU A 392 -16.42 -19.71 -16.03
N ARG A 393 -16.33 -19.83 -14.71
CA ARG A 393 -17.46 -19.59 -13.82
C ARG A 393 -17.96 -18.15 -13.94
N ILE A 394 -17.07 -17.15 -13.93
CA ILE A 394 -17.45 -15.74 -14.09
C ILE A 394 -18.17 -15.52 -15.44
N TRP A 395 -17.67 -16.14 -16.51
CA TRP A 395 -18.29 -16.09 -17.84
C TRP A 395 -19.71 -16.65 -17.83
N LEU A 396 -19.90 -17.85 -17.28
CA LEU A 396 -21.20 -18.51 -17.20
C LEU A 396 -22.19 -17.75 -16.30
N ASP A 397 -21.71 -17.23 -15.17
CA ASP A 397 -22.52 -16.41 -14.27
C ASP A 397 -22.95 -15.09 -14.95
N TRP A 398 -22.08 -14.46 -15.75
CA TRP A 398 -22.43 -13.26 -16.51
C TRP A 398 -23.45 -13.55 -17.63
N GLN A 399 -23.27 -14.62 -18.40
CA GLN A 399 -24.22 -15.06 -19.44
C GLN A 399 -25.61 -15.30 -18.85
N ALA A 400 -25.69 -15.92 -17.67
CA ALA A 400 -26.94 -16.17 -16.96
C ALA A 400 -27.43 -14.96 -16.13
N LYS A 401 -26.76 -13.81 -16.19
CA LYS A 401 -27.08 -12.58 -15.46
C LYS A 401 -27.20 -12.80 -13.94
N GLN A 402 -26.30 -13.60 -13.39
CA GLN A 402 -26.28 -14.06 -12.00
C GLN A 402 -24.89 -13.98 -11.35
N LEU A 403 -24.07 -13.00 -11.77
CA LEU A 403 -22.80 -12.72 -11.08
C LEU A 403 -23.00 -12.64 -9.56
N ILE A 404 -21.98 -13.07 -8.81
CA ILE A 404 -22.04 -13.04 -7.35
C ILE A 404 -22.44 -11.65 -6.88
N LYS A 405 -23.49 -11.59 -6.05
CA LYS A 405 -23.89 -10.35 -5.36
C LYS A 405 -22.98 -10.20 -4.14
N PRO A 406 -22.07 -9.22 -4.12
CA PRO A 406 -21.15 -9.05 -3.00
C PRO A 406 -21.92 -8.60 -1.75
N VAL A 407 -21.39 -8.96 -0.58
CA VAL A 407 -21.87 -8.41 0.70
C VAL A 407 -21.20 -7.05 0.90
N TRP A 408 -22.00 -6.00 1.04
CA TRP A 408 -21.51 -4.65 1.30
C TRP A 408 -21.05 -4.52 2.76
N ASP A 409 -19.74 -4.69 2.97
CA ASP A 409 -19.09 -4.57 4.28
C ASP A 409 -17.72 -3.87 4.12
N PRO A 410 -17.69 -2.56 3.81
CA PRO A 410 -16.44 -1.84 3.60
C PRO A 410 -15.68 -1.59 4.91
N ILE A 411 -14.35 -1.60 4.80
CA ILE A 411 -13.44 -1.29 5.91
C ILE A 411 -12.98 0.16 5.75
N GLY A 412 -13.50 1.04 6.59
CA GLY A 412 -13.22 2.47 6.56
C GLY A 412 -12.01 2.89 7.41
N VAL A 413 -11.49 4.08 7.14
CA VAL A 413 -10.38 4.67 7.91
C VAL A 413 -10.84 5.11 9.30
N ASP A 414 -12.12 5.46 9.45
CA ASP A 414 -12.80 5.70 10.72
C ASP A 414 -12.72 4.47 11.65
N GLN A 415 -12.95 3.27 11.12
CA GLN A 415 -12.82 2.02 11.87
C GLN A 415 -11.39 1.79 12.32
N ALA A 416 -10.40 2.10 11.46
CA ALA A 416 -8.99 2.02 11.80
C ALA A 416 -8.63 2.95 12.97
N VAL A 417 -9.09 4.21 12.93
CA VAL A 417 -8.84 5.19 14.00
C VAL A 417 -9.58 4.81 15.28
N SER A 418 -10.82 4.37 15.20
CA SER A 418 -11.59 3.86 16.35
C SER A 418 -10.90 2.68 17.03
N SER A 419 -10.36 1.74 16.23
CA SER A 419 -9.57 0.61 16.74
C SER A 419 -8.30 1.09 17.46
N ILE A 420 -7.55 2.03 16.86
CA ILE A 420 -6.35 2.62 17.48
C ILE A 420 -6.70 3.25 18.84
N LEU A 421 -7.72 4.10 18.88
CA LEU A 421 -8.12 4.80 20.11
C LEU A 421 -8.60 3.82 21.18
N SER A 422 -9.34 2.78 20.79
CA SER A 422 -9.84 1.75 21.72
C SER A 422 -8.71 0.96 22.36
N HIS A 423 -7.71 0.51 21.58
CA HIS A 423 -6.55 -0.21 22.11
C HIS A 423 -5.73 0.63 23.08
N ILE A 424 -5.56 1.93 22.78
CA ILE A 424 -4.81 2.86 23.61
C ILE A 424 -5.58 3.23 24.89
N ALA A 425 -6.91 3.41 24.79
CA ALA A 425 -7.76 3.81 25.91
C ALA A 425 -8.00 2.68 26.92
N TYR A 426 -8.25 1.44 26.45
CA TYR A 426 -8.56 0.28 27.31
C TYR A 426 -7.51 0.03 28.40
N LYS A 427 -6.24 0.38 28.14
CA LYS A 427 -5.13 0.20 29.08
C LYS A 427 -4.82 1.41 29.98
N LYS A 428 -5.43 2.58 29.74
CA LYS A 428 -5.37 3.71 30.69
C LYS A 428 -6.33 3.52 31.87
N ALA A 429 -7.30 2.61 31.76
CA ALA A 429 -8.10 2.20 32.91
C ALA A 429 -7.19 1.43 33.89
N PRO A 430 -7.10 1.84 35.17
CA PRO A 430 -6.31 1.13 36.16
C PRO A 430 -6.83 -0.31 36.29
N SER A 431 -5.95 -1.28 36.07
CA SER A 431 -6.15 -2.70 36.39
C SER A 431 -6.00 -2.94 37.88
#